data_AF-A0A8J6SKU9-F1
#
_entry.id   AF-A0A8J6SKU9-F1
#
_cell.length_a   1.000
_cell.length_b   1.000
_cell.length_c   1.000
_cell.angle_alpha   90.00
_cell.angle_beta   90.00
_cell.angle_gamma   90.00
#
_symmetry.space_group_name_H-M   'P 1'
#
loop_
_entity.id
_entity.type
_entity.pdbx_description
1 polymer ?
#
loop_
_entity_poly.entity_id
_entity_poly.type
_entity_poly.pdbx_seq_one_letter_code
_entity_poly.pdbx_strand_id
1 'polypeptide(L)'
;MDWITLLRSQQTDFIQRLKSGHFLHCETVGQHSELTVISGQKLKQLVDFCWEMAEKYKQSNPVRNVFNNNLKGKLGEEVVKIRLADFVTEVDYEKRLGGDGKVDFRLTSDPSVGIQVKTRYGSIDRVKWEISAEEIKKNAVLVCILSQEEFDDRQAGYNLILAGFLPSNMIDANNGKTSLCIADLLYSGGLYSYLESVKGNQEEKIQQLQPTYQDCQPVKNVSINTFSVDLSKLPLKTYNQV
;
A
#
# COMPACT_ATOMS: atom_id res chain seq x y z
N MET A 1 4.08 23.64 9.09
CA MET A 1 5.11 22.84 9.78
C MET A 1 5.38 21.63 8.89
N ASP A 2 6.65 21.27 8.66
CA ASP A 2 7.00 20.11 7.84
C ASP A 2 6.59 18.81 8.57
N TRP A 3 5.65 18.07 7.99
CA TRP A 3 5.12 16.83 8.57
C TRP A 3 6.19 15.74 8.69
N ILE A 4 7.22 15.76 7.83
CA ILE A 4 8.35 14.83 7.89
C ILE A 4 9.13 15.04 9.18
N THR A 5 9.45 16.29 9.51
CA THR A 5 10.15 16.65 10.75
C THR A 5 9.37 16.18 11.99
N LEU A 6 8.04 16.35 11.99
CA LEU A 6 7.18 15.86 13.08
C LEU A 6 7.23 14.32 13.19
N LEU A 7 7.02 13.59 12.09
CA LEU A 7 7.03 12.13 12.10
C LEU A 7 8.40 11.55 12.48
N ARG A 8 9.51 12.24 12.16
CA ARG A 8 10.86 11.84 12.62
C ARG A 8 11.03 12.03 14.12
N SER A 9 10.50 13.12 14.67
CA SER A 9 10.50 13.33 16.14
C SER A 9 9.69 12.25 16.85
N GLN A 10 8.50 11.91 16.33
CA GLN A 10 7.67 10.83 16.86
C GLN A 10 8.34 9.46 16.71
N GLN A 11 9.06 9.21 15.60
CA GLN A 11 9.81 7.98 15.40
C GLN A 11 10.91 7.83 16.45
N THR A 12 11.60 8.93 16.78
CA THR A 12 12.65 8.93 17.80
C THR A 12 12.08 8.55 19.17
N ASP A 13 10.94 9.16 19.56
CA ASP A 13 10.22 8.80 20.78
C ASP A 13 9.76 7.34 20.77
N PHE A 14 9.16 6.89 19.68
CA PHE A 14 8.73 5.50 19.49
C PHE A 14 9.87 4.50 19.67
N ILE A 15 11.05 4.76 19.10
CA ILE A 15 12.22 3.88 19.26
C ILE A 15 12.64 3.78 20.73
N GLN A 16 12.58 4.87 21.51
CA GLN A 16 12.87 4.83 22.95
C GLN A 16 11.83 4.01 23.71
N ARG A 17 10.54 4.23 23.44
CA ARG A 17 9.45 3.46 24.05
C ARG A 17 9.56 1.97 23.72
N LEU A 18 9.87 1.65 22.47
CA LEU A 18 10.11 0.30 21.97
C LEU A 18 11.23 -0.41 22.75
N LYS A 19 12.35 0.27 23.04
CA LYS A 19 13.44 -0.29 23.88
C LYS A 19 13.01 -0.57 25.32
N SER A 20 12.07 0.20 25.84
CA SER A 20 11.51 0.04 27.18
C SER A 20 10.28 -0.90 27.23
N GLY A 21 9.85 -1.46 26.09
CA GLY A 21 8.70 -2.36 26.01
C GLY A 21 7.33 -1.69 26.11
N HIS A 22 7.24 -0.38 25.87
CA HIS A 22 5.97 0.36 25.92
C HIS A 22 5.44 0.62 24.51
N PHE A 23 4.22 0.16 24.25
CA PHE A 23 3.60 0.22 22.92
C PHE A 23 2.22 0.87 22.99
N LEU A 24 1.86 1.59 21.95
CA LEU A 24 0.47 1.92 21.68
C LEU A 24 -0.20 0.69 21.08
N HIS A 25 -1.17 0.14 21.79
CA HIS A 25 -1.93 -1.02 21.35
C HIS A 25 -3.41 -0.66 21.19
N CYS A 26 -3.93 -0.89 19.98
CA CYS A 26 -5.35 -0.77 19.67
C CYS A 26 -5.83 -2.02 18.92
N GLU A 27 -6.84 -2.68 19.48
CA GLU A 27 -7.45 -3.87 18.88
C GLU A 27 -8.45 -3.53 17.77
N THR A 28 -8.89 -2.28 17.68
CA THR A 28 -9.85 -1.84 16.66
C THR A 28 -9.22 -1.86 15.27
N VAL A 29 -9.82 -2.64 14.37
CA VAL A 29 -9.46 -2.72 12.94
C VAL A 29 -9.59 -1.36 12.28
N GLY A 30 -8.65 -1.02 11.40
CA GLY A 30 -8.58 0.26 10.71
C GLY A 30 -8.03 1.42 11.56
N GLN A 31 -7.79 1.20 12.85
CA GLN A 31 -7.14 2.19 13.71
C GLN A 31 -5.65 1.89 13.86
N HIS A 32 -4.88 2.97 14.04
CA HIS A 32 -3.45 2.86 14.27
C HIS A 32 -3.15 2.10 15.58
N SER A 33 -2.18 1.19 15.49
CA SER A 33 -1.59 0.46 16.60
C SER A 33 -0.13 0.18 16.24
N GLU A 34 0.77 0.31 17.21
CA GLU A 34 2.18 -0.04 17.04
C GLU A 34 2.39 -1.54 17.15
N LEU A 35 1.65 -2.22 18.02
CA LEU A 35 1.71 -3.67 18.23
C LEU A 35 0.45 -4.35 17.69
N THR A 36 0.64 -5.41 16.93
CA THR A 36 -0.41 -6.35 16.52
C THR A 36 0.01 -7.76 16.90
N VAL A 37 -0.87 -8.47 17.61
CA VAL A 37 -0.64 -9.86 18.01
C VAL A 37 -1.46 -10.77 17.09
N ILE A 38 -0.78 -11.71 16.42
CA ILE A 38 -1.44 -12.72 15.57
C ILE A 38 -1.26 -14.09 16.23
N SER A 39 -2.37 -14.72 16.61
CA SER A 39 -2.37 -16.02 17.31
C SER A 39 -3.64 -16.83 16.99
N GLY A 40 -3.75 -18.03 17.57
CA GLY A 40 -4.95 -18.86 17.50
C GLY A 40 -5.36 -19.25 16.08
N GLN A 41 -6.65 -19.17 15.78
CA GLN A 41 -7.20 -19.60 14.48
C GLN A 41 -6.62 -18.81 13.31
N LYS A 42 -6.38 -17.51 13.49
CA LYS A 42 -5.84 -16.65 12.43
C LYS A 42 -4.42 -17.07 12.07
N LEU A 43 -3.58 -17.31 13.08
CA LEU A 43 -2.23 -17.81 12.85
C LEU A 43 -2.25 -19.17 12.16
N LYS A 44 -3.13 -20.08 12.60
CA LYS A 44 -3.28 -21.40 11.99
C LYS A 44 -3.59 -21.31 10.49
N GLN A 45 -4.52 -20.45 10.09
CA GLN A 45 -4.83 -20.23 8.67
C GLN A 45 -3.62 -19.75 7.86
N LEU A 46 -2.82 -18.82 8.41
CA LEU A 46 -1.61 -18.36 7.74
C LEU A 46 -0.56 -19.46 7.62
N VAL A 47 -0.37 -20.26 8.67
CA VAL A 47 0.57 -21.39 8.68
C VAL A 47 0.15 -22.47 7.68
N ASP A 48 -1.13 -22.84 7.66
CA ASP A 48 -1.67 -23.83 6.72
C ASP A 48 -1.44 -23.38 5.26
N PHE A 49 -1.76 -22.12 4.94
CA PHE A 49 -1.47 -21.53 3.62
C PHE A 49 0.03 -21.58 3.26
N CYS A 50 0.90 -21.25 4.20
CA CYS A 50 2.35 -21.27 3.96
C CYS A 50 2.87 -22.67 3.67
N TRP A 51 2.29 -23.70 4.30
CA TRP A 51 2.61 -25.10 4.02
C TRP A 51 2.12 -25.55 2.64
N GLU A 52 0.91 -25.16 2.24
CA GLU A 52 0.39 -25.44 0.90
C GLU A 52 1.31 -24.85 -0.19
N MET A 53 1.77 -23.61 0.00
CA MET A 53 2.73 -23.00 -0.92
C MET A 53 4.10 -23.70 -0.90
N ALA A 54 4.59 -24.08 0.28
CA ALA A 54 5.87 -24.79 0.39
C ALA A 54 5.83 -26.14 -0.33
N GLU A 55 4.72 -26.88 -0.24
CA GLU A 55 4.52 -28.14 -0.98
C GLU A 55 4.42 -27.92 -2.49
N LYS A 56 3.76 -26.84 -2.92
CA LYS A 56 3.63 -26.47 -4.34
C LYS A 56 4.99 -26.15 -4.99
N TYR A 57 5.92 -25.55 -4.25
CA TYR A 57 7.20 -25.06 -4.78
C TYR A 57 8.43 -25.84 -4.32
N LYS A 58 8.27 -27.01 -3.70
CA LYS A 58 9.35 -27.86 -3.14
C LYS A 58 10.45 -28.28 -4.12
N GLN A 59 10.17 -28.23 -5.43
CA GLN A 59 11.12 -28.68 -6.46
C GLN A 59 12.22 -27.63 -6.77
N SER A 60 12.01 -26.36 -6.43
CA SER A 60 12.94 -25.27 -6.79
C SER A 60 13.73 -24.72 -5.59
N ASN A 61 13.27 -24.95 -4.36
CA ASN A 61 13.89 -24.43 -3.14
C ASN A 61 13.67 -25.39 -1.95
N PRO A 62 14.53 -25.35 -0.92
CA PRO A 62 14.27 -26.07 0.32
C PRO A 62 12.92 -25.68 0.91
N VAL A 63 12.06 -26.66 1.18
CA VAL A 63 10.65 -26.48 1.63
C VAL A 63 10.57 -25.53 2.83
N ARG A 64 11.48 -25.68 3.80
CA ARG A 64 11.54 -24.82 5.00
C ARG A 64 11.85 -23.35 4.67
N ASN A 65 12.70 -23.09 3.68
CA ASN A 65 12.97 -21.71 3.25
C ASN A 65 11.76 -21.10 2.56
N VAL A 66 11.04 -21.88 1.75
CA VAL A 66 9.79 -21.42 1.12
C VAL A 66 8.76 -21.10 2.19
N PHE A 67 8.55 -22.00 3.15
CA PHE A 67 7.64 -21.78 4.27
C PHE A 67 7.99 -20.51 5.06
N ASN A 68 9.23 -20.38 5.56
CA ASN A 68 9.65 -19.24 6.38
C ASN A 68 9.51 -17.90 5.63
N ASN A 69 9.84 -17.88 4.33
CA ASN A 69 9.71 -16.68 3.51
C ASN A 69 8.25 -16.28 3.28
N ASN A 70 7.36 -17.25 3.05
CA ASN A 70 5.92 -16.99 2.91
C ASN A 70 5.31 -16.53 4.24
N LEU A 71 5.63 -17.21 5.36
CA LEU A 71 5.10 -16.86 6.67
C LEU A 71 5.49 -15.43 7.06
N LYS A 72 6.75 -15.07 6.86
CA LYS A 72 7.27 -13.72 7.04
C LYS A 72 6.50 -12.67 6.24
N GLY A 73 6.23 -12.93 4.96
CA GLY A 73 5.45 -12.03 4.11
C GLY A 73 4.02 -11.88 4.61
N LYS A 74 3.33 -13.02 4.79
CA LYS A 74 1.92 -13.08 5.19
C LYS A 74 1.63 -12.47 6.55
N LEU A 75 2.50 -12.67 7.53
CA LEU A 75 2.38 -11.99 8.84
C LEU A 75 2.44 -10.47 8.69
N GLY A 76 3.34 -9.96 7.84
CA GLY A 76 3.45 -8.53 7.59
C GLY A 76 2.24 -7.97 6.85
N GLU A 77 1.80 -8.67 5.81
CA GLU A 77 0.59 -8.32 5.06
C GLU A 77 -0.62 -8.24 6.00
N GLU A 78 -0.79 -9.22 6.88
CA GLU A 78 -1.93 -9.24 7.81
C GLU A 78 -1.94 -8.06 8.78
N VAL A 79 -0.77 -7.61 9.26
CA VAL A 79 -0.68 -6.38 10.07
C VAL A 79 -1.19 -5.18 9.28
N VAL A 80 -0.71 -4.98 8.05
CA VAL A 80 -1.13 -3.83 7.23
C VAL A 80 -2.62 -3.91 6.91
N LYS A 81 -3.14 -5.09 6.60
CA LYS A 81 -4.57 -5.33 6.38
C LYS A 81 -5.41 -4.96 7.60
N ILE A 82 -5.02 -5.39 8.79
CA ILE A 82 -5.75 -5.05 10.03
C ILE A 82 -5.70 -3.53 10.28
N ARG A 83 -4.56 -2.88 10.03
CA ARG A 83 -4.37 -1.45 10.35
C ARG A 83 -4.97 -0.50 9.32
N LEU A 84 -5.00 -0.87 8.05
CA LEU A 84 -5.55 -0.04 6.98
C LEU A 84 -6.95 -0.49 6.52
N ALA A 85 -7.39 -1.70 6.88
CA ALA A 85 -8.73 -2.23 6.58
C ALA A 85 -9.12 -2.02 5.10
N ASP A 86 -10.32 -1.50 4.84
CA ASP A 86 -10.87 -1.30 3.49
C ASP A 86 -10.13 -0.21 2.68
N PHE A 87 -9.15 0.48 3.28
CA PHE A 87 -8.34 1.47 2.59
C PHE A 87 -7.36 0.86 1.58
N VAL A 88 -7.05 -0.43 1.76
CA VAL A 88 -6.15 -1.19 0.88
C VAL A 88 -6.78 -2.48 0.38
N THR A 89 -6.39 -2.89 -0.83
CA THR A 89 -6.76 -4.17 -1.43
C THR A 89 -5.49 -5.00 -1.65
N GLU A 90 -5.53 -6.26 -1.22
CA GLU A 90 -4.46 -7.23 -1.49
C GLU A 90 -4.31 -7.49 -2.99
N VAL A 91 -3.07 -7.65 -3.44
CA VAL A 91 -2.81 -8.11 -4.80
C VAL A 91 -2.96 -9.64 -4.84
N ASP A 92 -3.94 -10.14 -5.58
CA ASP A 92 -4.12 -11.59 -5.78
C ASP A 92 -2.99 -12.16 -6.65
N TYR A 93 -2.01 -12.78 -5.99
CA TYR A 93 -0.83 -13.37 -6.62
C TYR A 93 -1.10 -14.70 -7.31
N GLU A 94 -2.16 -15.42 -6.93
CA GLU A 94 -2.45 -16.74 -7.50
C GLU A 94 -2.79 -16.64 -8.99
N LYS A 95 -3.22 -15.46 -9.44
CA LYS A 95 -3.57 -15.15 -10.83
C LYS A 95 -2.41 -14.66 -11.70
N ARG A 96 -1.23 -14.38 -11.14
CA ARG A 96 -0.07 -13.86 -11.91
C ARG A 96 1.02 -14.91 -12.06
N LEU A 97 1.13 -15.47 -13.26
CA LEU A 97 2.28 -16.28 -13.67
C LEU A 97 3.54 -15.38 -13.72
N GLY A 98 4.50 -15.55 -12.81
CA GLY A 98 5.87 -15.01 -13.00
C GLY A 98 6.57 -14.25 -11.86
N GLY A 99 6.08 -14.23 -10.62
CA GLY A 99 6.86 -13.70 -9.48
C GLY A 99 6.05 -12.94 -8.44
N ASP A 100 6.72 -12.45 -7.40
CA ASP A 100 6.17 -11.79 -6.18
C ASP A 100 5.48 -10.44 -6.41
N GLY A 101 5.26 -10.02 -7.66
CA GLY A 101 4.63 -8.75 -8.03
C GLY A 101 5.36 -7.47 -7.60
N LYS A 102 6.27 -7.55 -6.61
CA LYS A 102 6.98 -6.45 -5.93
C LYS A 102 6.04 -5.36 -5.40
N VAL A 103 4.78 -5.70 -5.12
CA VAL A 103 3.70 -4.83 -4.63
C VAL A 103 2.76 -5.74 -3.85
N ASP A 104 2.53 -5.44 -2.56
CA ASP A 104 1.72 -6.28 -1.66
C ASP A 104 0.27 -5.80 -1.57
N PHE A 105 0.09 -4.49 -1.53
CA PHE A 105 -1.22 -3.86 -1.53
C PHE A 105 -1.31 -2.77 -2.57
N ARG A 106 -2.55 -2.44 -2.94
CA ARG A 106 -2.90 -1.24 -3.68
C ARG A 106 -3.94 -0.46 -2.90
N LEU A 107 -3.97 0.86 -3.04
CA LEU A 107 -5.09 1.62 -2.48
C LEU A 107 -6.40 1.18 -3.14
N THR A 108 -7.44 1.00 -2.33
CA THR A 108 -8.76 0.61 -2.83
C THR A 108 -9.34 1.66 -3.76
N SER A 109 -9.12 2.94 -3.45
CA SER A 109 -9.60 4.06 -4.27
C SER A 109 -8.76 4.33 -5.52
N ASP A 110 -7.49 3.94 -5.51
CA ASP A 110 -6.57 4.15 -6.64
C ASP A 110 -5.60 2.96 -6.76
N PRO A 111 -5.93 1.99 -7.62
CA PRO A 111 -5.08 0.83 -7.83
C PRO A 111 -3.69 1.16 -8.41
N SER A 112 -3.41 2.37 -8.89
CA SER A 112 -2.07 2.75 -9.36
C SER A 112 -1.07 2.90 -8.21
N VAL A 113 -1.55 3.23 -7.01
CA VAL A 113 -0.72 3.43 -5.81
C VAL A 113 -0.39 2.08 -5.18
N GLY A 114 0.85 1.62 -5.37
CA GLY A 114 1.38 0.41 -4.76
C GLY A 114 1.93 0.65 -3.35
N ILE A 115 1.80 -0.36 -2.48
CA ILE A 115 2.36 -0.40 -1.13
C ILE A 115 3.13 -1.72 -0.99
N GLN A 116 4.39 -1.63 -0.59
CA GLN A 116 5.21 -2.81 -0.27
C GLN A 116 5.39 -2.94 1.23
N VAL A 117 5.25 -4.15 1.73
CA VAL A 117 5.48 -4.53 3.12
C VAL A 117 6.76 -5.33 3.22
N LYS A 118 7.55 -5.06 4.27
CA LYS A 118 8.75 -5.83 4.60
C LYS A 118 8.75 -6.19 6.08
N THR A 119 8.65 -7.48 6.36
CA THR A 119 8.78 -8.01 7.72
C THR A 119 10.20 -8.47 7.97
N ARG A 120 10.71 -8.30 9.18
CA ARG A 120 12.00 -8.87 9.64
C ARG A 120 11.89 -9.26 11.11
N TYR A 121 12.51 -10.37 11.49
CA TYR A 121 12.79 -10.65 12.90
C TYR A 121 14.15 -10.07 13.26
N GLY A 122 14.33 -9.65 14.51
CA GLY A 122 15.62 -9.27 15.04
C GLY A 122 15.55 -8.28 16.19
N SER A 123 16.71 -7.82 16.65
CA SER A 123 16.80 -6.76 17.65
C SER A 123 16.68 -5.37 17.01
N ILE A 124 16.07 -4.43 17.73
CA ILE A 124 15.86 -3.03 17.32
C ILE A 124 17.14 -2.38 16.77
N ASP A 125 18.29 -2.60 17.44
CA ASP A 125 19.56 -1.96 17.08
C ASP A 125 20.26 -2.59 15.86
N ARG A 126 19.81 -3.75 15.38
CA ARG A 126 20.46 -4.50 14.29
C ARG A 126 19.55 -4.80 13.11
N VAL A 127 18.24 -4.67 13.27
CA VAL A 127 17.29 -4.99 12.22
C VAL A 127 17.48 -4.06 11.03
N LYS A 128 17.48 -4.67 9.84
CA LYS A 128 17.59 -3.97 8.57
C LYS A 128 16.59 -4.54 7.57
N TRP A 129 15.85 -3.65 6.92
CA TRP A 129 14.98 -4.01 5.80
C TRP A 129 15.73 -3.76 4.51
N GLU A 130 15.85 -4.80 3.69
CA GLU A 130 16.42 -4.68 2.35
C GLU A 130 15.31 -4.53 1.32
N ILE A 131 15.44 -3.53 0.48
CA ILE A 131 14.47 -3.21 -0.57
C ILE A 131 15.20 -3.02 -1.90
N SER A 132 14.68 -3.62 -2.94
CA SER A 132 15.19 -3.51 -4.30
C SER A 132 14.74 -2.23 -5.00
N ALA A 133 15.52 -1.79 -5.99
CA ALA A 133 15.16 -0.65 -6.82
C ALA A 133 13.82 -0.86 -7.57
N GLU A 134 13.46 -2.10 -7.90
CA GLU A 134 12.16 -2.39 -8.52
C GLU A 134 10.99 -2.17 -7.56
N GLU A 135 11.13 -2.57 -6.29
CA GLU A 135 10.12 -2.33 -5.25
C GLU A 135 9.96 -0.83 -5.00
N ILE A 136 11.06 -0.07 -4.94
CA ILE A 136 11.01 1.39 -4.80
C ILE A 136 10.25 2.02 -5.96
N LYS A 137 10.48 1.56 -7.21
CA LYS A 137 9.83 2.11 -8.40
C LYS A 137 8.33 1.78 -8.51
N LYS A 138 7.91 0.61 -8.03
CA LYS A 138 6.54 0.11 -8.18
C LYS A 138 5.58 0.55 -7.07
N ASN A 139 6.11 1.09 -5.97
CA ASN A 139 5.32 1.43 -4.79
C ASN A 139 5.49 2.91 -4.45
N ALA A 140 4.42 3.53 -3.94
CA ALA A 140 4.49 4.87 -3.38
C ALA A 140 5.14 4.88 -1.99
N VAL A 141 4.97 3.77 -1.25
CA VAL A 141 5.45 3.66 0.13
C VAL A 141 5.94 2.25 0.45
N LEU A 142 6.92 2.19 1.34
CA LEU A 142 7.38 0.97 1.98
C LEU A 142 6.95 0.98 3.45
N VAL A 143 6.39 -0.13 3.90
CA VAL A 143 5.98 -0.35 5.30
C VAL A 143 6.90 -1.42 5.91
N CYS A 144 7.53 -1.09 7.02
CA CYS A 144 8.49 -1.96 7.69
C CYS A 144 7.88 -2.51 8.98
N ILE A 145 7.97 -3.83 9.14
CA ILE A 145 7.43 -4.56 10.29
C ILE A 145 8.56 -5.33 10.97
N LEU A 146 8.61 -5.23 12.29
CA LEU A 146 9.52 -5.96 13.15
C LEU A 146 8.77 -7.07 13.89
N SER A 147 9.19 -8.31 13.70
CA SER A 147 8.73 -9.47 14.48
C SER A 147 9.61 -9.65 15.70
N GLN A 148 9.01 -9.87 16.87
CA GLN A 148 9.76 -10.21 18.08
C GLN A 148 10.18 -11.69 18.08
N GLU A 149 9.38 -12.56 17.49
CA GLU A 149 9.63 -13.99 17.35
C GLU A 149 10.31 -14.31 16.01
N GLU A 150 11.15 -15.34 16.04
CA GLU A 150 11.67 -15.96 14.83
C GLU A 150 10.55 -16.70 14.09
N PHE A 151 10.59 -16.67 12.75
CA PHE A 151 9.58 -17.29 11.91
C PHE A 151 9.73 -18.82 11.93
N ASP A 152 8.81 -19.47 12.64
CA ASP A 152 8.71 -20.92 12.76
C ASP A 152 7.24 -21.37 12.90
N ASP A 153 6.94 -22.62 12.54
CA ASP A 153 5.60 -23.21 12.63
C ASP A 153 5.19 -23.58 14.07
N ARG A 154 6.12 -23.49 15.02
CA ARG A 154 5.92 -23.87 16.43
C ARG A 154 5.47 -22.73 17.32
N GLN A 155 5.51 -21.49 16.83
CA GLN A 155 5.13 -20.33 17.61
C GLN A 155 3.62 -20.34 17.85
N ALA A 156 3.21 -20.12 19.11
CA ALA A 156 1.79 -20.03 19.46
C ALA A 156 1.16 -18.68 19.06
N GLY A 157 2.00 -17.66 18.84
CA GLY A 157 1.61 -16.31 18.46
C GLY A 157 2.83 -15.50 18.02
N TYR A 158 2.55 -14.42 17.31
CA TYR A 158 3.56 -13.45 16.85
C TYR A 158 3.20 -12.06 17.34
N ASN A 159 4.16 -11.40 17.97
CA ASN A 159 4.13 -9.99 18.34
C ASN A 159 4.80 -9.19 17.22
N LEU A 160 3.97 -8.53 16.41
CA LEU A 160 4.40 -7.81 15.21
C LEU A 160 4.28 -6.31 15.46
N ILE A 161 5.41 -5.63 15.33
CA ILE A 161 5.54 -4.19 15.55
C ILE A 161 5.57 -3.48 14.21
N LEU A 162 4.66 -2.53 14.01
CA LEU A 162 4.65 -1.63 12.87
C LEU A 162 5.75 -0.57 13.03
N ALA A 163 6.97 -0.94 12.65
CA ALA A 163 8.20 -0.21 12.93
C ALA A 163 8.26 1.18 12.28
N GLY A 164 7.51 1.40 11.21
CA GLY A 164 7.44 2.67 10.51
C GLY A 164 7.18 2.49 9.02
N PHE A 165 7.17 3.62 8.31
CA PHE A 165 7.06 3.62 6.85
C PHE A 165 8.04 4.62 6.23
N LEU A 166 8.29 4.49 4.93
CA LEU A 166 9.09 5.45 4.19
C LEU A 166 8.52 5.63 2.78
N PRO A 167 8.16 6.86 2.37
CA PRO A 167 7.81 7.19 1.00
C PRO A 167 8.94 6.81 0.03
N SER A 168 8.61 6.19 -1.09
CA SER A 168 9.62 5.69 -2.04
C SER A 168 10.46 6.80 -2.67
N ASN A 169 9.91 8.01 -2.80
CA ASN A 169 10.63 9.19 -3.30
C ASN A 169 11.69 9.72 -2.32
N MET A 170 11.71 9.24 -1.07
CA MET A 170 12.75 9.57 -0.08
C MET A 170 13.90 8.55 -0.07
N ILE A 171 13.88 7.56 -0.98
CA ILE A 171 14.83 6.45 -0.99
C ILE A 171 15.72 6.54 -2.22
N ASP A 172 17.02 6.67 -1.98
CA ASP A 172 18.00 6.66 -3.05
C ASP A 172 18.17 5.23 -3.60
N ALA A 173 17.76 5.02 -4.85
CA ALA A 173 17.78 3.71 -5.52
C ALA A 173 19.12 3.39 -6.22
N ASN A 174 20.19 4.16 -5.94
CA ASN A 174 21.40 4.21 -6.76
C ASN A 174 22.18 2.89 -6.86
N ASN A 175 22.02 1.96 -5.90
CA ASN A 175 22.83 0.73 -5.82
C ASN A 175 22.04 -0.58 -5.95
N GLY A 176 20.86 -0.56 -6.59
CA GLY A 176 20.06 -1.77 -6.87
C GLY A 176 19.33 -2.36 -5.66
N LYS A 177 19.92 -2.31 -4.47
CA LYS A 177 19.26 -2.55 -3.18
C LYS A 177 19.64 -1.46 -2.17
N THR A 178 18.68 -1.06 -1.35
CA THR A 178 18.83 -0.12 -0.25
C THR A 178 18.49 -0.82 1.05
N SER A 179 19.27 -0.55 2.10
CA SER A 179 19.08 -1.10 3.43
C SER A 179 18.61 0.01 4.35
N LEU A 180 17.46 -0.19 5.00
CA LEU A 180 16.87 0.77 5.95
C LEU A 180 16.97 0.20 7.36
N CYS A 181 17.38 1.03 8.30
CA CYS A 181 17.30 0.77 9.73
C CYS A 181 16.02 1.43 10.29
N ILE A 182 15.63 1.07 11.52
CA ILE A 182 14.40 1.62 12.13
C ILE A 182 14.43 3.14 12.30
N ALA A 183 15.62 3.73 12.48
CA ALA A 183 15.83 5.17 12.62
C ALA A 183 15.63 5.95 11.31
N ASP A 184 15.69 5.27 10.16
CA ASP A 184 15.51 5.90 8.85
C ASP A 184 14.01 6.08 8.49
N LEU A 185 13.13 5.42 9.24
CA LEU A 185 11.69 5.37 8.98
C LEU A 185 10.97 6.61 9.54
N LEU A 186 9.78 6.86 9.02
CA LEU A 186 8.80 7.77 9.60
C LEU A 186 7.85 7.01 10.51
N TYR A 187 7.36 7.70 11.54
CA TYR A 187 6.45 7.13 12.52
C TYR A 187 5.17 6.62 11.89
N SER A 188 4.81 5.37 12.21
CA SER A 188 3.73 4.63 11.57
C SER A 188 2.34 5.23 11.78
N GLY A 189 2.15 6.08 12.80
CA GLY A 189 0.91 6.84 12.99
C GLY A 189 0.58 7.79 11.84
N GLY A 190 1.59 8.22 11.07
CA GLY A 190 1.40 9.08 9.89
C GLY A 190 1.06 8.35 8.59
N LEU A 191 1.08 7.02 8.57
CA LEU A 191 0.96 6.23 7.32
C LEU A 191 -0.38 6.47 6.62
N TYR A 192 -1.47 6.44 7.37
CA TYR A 192 -2.82 6.64 6.81
C TYR A 192 -2.94 8.02 6.15
N SER A 193 -2.59 9.09 6.89
CA SER A 193 -2.63 10.47 6.38
C SER A 193 -1.69 10.69 5.19
N TYR A 194 -0.52 10.05 5.18
CA TYR A 194 0.37 10.09 4.02
C TYR A 194 -0.31 9.48 2.80
N LEU A 195 -0.86 8.28 2.90
CA LEU A 195 -1.52 7.60 1.79
C LEU A 195 -2.75 8.39 1.29
N GLU A 196 -3.50 9.02 2.20
CA GLU A 196 -4.59 9.94 1.85
C GLU A 196 -4.09 11.15 1.05
N SER A 197 -2.92 11.72 1.41
CA SER A 197 -2.33 12.83 0.65
C SER A 197 -1.84 12.42 -0.75
N VAL A 198 -1.39 11.16 -0.91
CA VAL A 198 -0.99 10.62 -2.22
C VAL A 198 -2.18 10.55 -3.17
N LYS A 199 -3.38 10.25 -2.65
CA LYS A 199 -4.65 10.30 -3.41
C LYS A 199 -4.93 11.71 -3.93
N GLY A 200 -4.83 12.73 -3.08
CA GLY A 200 -5.17 14.13 -3.44
C GLY A 200 -4.27 14.75 -4.50
N ASN A 201 -2.98 14.41 -4.52
CA ASN A 201 -2.01 14.97 -5.48
C ASN A 201 -2.25 14.57 -6.95
N GLN A 202 -3.08 13.55 -7.22
CA GLN A 202 -3.46 13.18 -8.59
C GLN A 202 -4.68 13.95 -9.08
N GLU A 203 -5.65 14.24 -8.20
CA GLU A 203 -6.86 15.01 -8.56
C GLU A 203 -6.51 16.46 -8.96
N GLU A 204 -5.55 17.09 -8.25
CA GLU A 204 -5.02 18.41 -8.62
C GLU A 204 -4.23 18.38 -9.95
N LYS A 205 -3.50 17.29 -10.23
CA LYS A 205 -2.80 17.11 -11.52
C LYS A 205 -3.78 16.93 -12.69
N ILE A 206 -4.91 16.25 -12.47
CA ILE A 206 -5.95 16.09 -13.50
C ILE A 206 -6.67 17.41 -13.79
N GLN A 207 -6.88 18.26 -12.78
CA GLN A 207 -7.43 19.61 -12.99
C GLN A 207 -6.45 20.55 -13.71
N GLN A 208 -5.13 20.39 -13.51
CA GLN A 208 -4.10 21.16 -14.23
C GLN A 208 -3.83 20.67 -15.67
N LEU A 209 -4.33 19.47 -16.04
CA LEU A 209 -4.24 18.94 -17.40
C LEU A 209 -5.52 19.17 -18.24
N GLN A 210 -6.54 19.82 -17.67
CA GLN A 210 -7.62 20.37 -18.49
C GLN A 210 -7.08 21.60 -19.23
N PRO A 211 -7.08 21.65 -20.57
CA PRO A 211 -6.74 22.87 -21.26
C PRO A 211 -7.73 23.95 -20.82
N THR A 212 -7.21 25.03 -20.24
CA THR A 212 -7.96 26.27 -20.04
C THR A 212 -8.45 26.73 -21.40
N TYR A 213 -9.70 26.46 -21.73
CA TYR A 213 -10.40 27.18 -22.79
C TYR A 213 -10.67 28.59 -22.26
N GLN A 214 -9.67 29.44 -22.35
CA GLN A 214 -9.83 30.89 -22.29
C GLN A 214 -9.41 31.48 -23.63
N ASP A 215 -10.33 32.29 -24.15
CA ASP A 215 -10.28 33.13 -25.34
C ASP A 215 -10.71 32.52 -26.68
N CYS A 216 -12.03 32.38 -26.84
CA CYS A 216 -12.69 32.77 -28.08
C CYS A 216 -13.54 34.02 -27.80
N GLN A 217 -12.98 35.20 -28.09
CA GLN A 217 -13.78 36.42 -28.23
C GLN A 217 -14.77 36.23 -29.39
N PRO A 218 -16.04 36.67 -29.29
CA PRO A 218 -16.95 36.60 -30.42
C PRO A 218 -16.50 37.57 -31.51
N VAL A 219 -16.13 37.03 -32.68
CA VAL A 219 -15.92 37.80 -33.90
C VAL A 219 -17.27 38.39 -34.32
N LYS A 220 -17.29 39.71 -34.48
CA LYS A 220 -18.47 40.49 -34.92
C LYS A 220 -18.95 40.03 -36.30
N ASN A 221 -20.26 39.84 -36.39
CA ASN A 221 -21.14 39.94 -37.56
C ASN A 221 -20.67 39.38 -38.91
N VAL A 222 -21.25 38.23 -39.29
CA VAL A 222 -21.52 37.91 -40.70
C VAL A 222 -23.00 37.58 -40.83
N SER A 223 -23.72 38.37 -41.63
CA SER A 223 -25.14 38.21 -41.92
C SER A 223 -25.40 36.88 -42.63
N ILE A 224 -26.29 36.04 -42.05
CA ILE A 224 -26.75 34.81 -42.70
C ILE A 224 -28.20 35.04 -43.15
N ASN A 225 -28.41 34.97 -44.46
CA ASN A 225 -29.73 35.03 -45.08
C ASN A 225 -30.60 33.88 -44.57
N THR A 226 -31.83 34.23 -44.17
CA THR A 226 -32.90 33.32 -43.77
C THR A 226 -33.31 32.41 -44.93
N PHE A 227 -33.16 31.10 -44.74
CA PHE A 227 -33.97 30.10 -45.45
C PHE A 227 -34.99 29.53 -44.47
N SER A 228 -36.26 29.88 -44.66
CA SER A 228 -37.39 29.32 -43.93
C SER A 228 -37.68 27.91 -44.43
N VAL A 229 -37.64 26.90 -43.55
CA VAL A 229 -38.12 25.56 -43.84
C VAL A 229 -39.53 25.41 -43.26
N ASP A 230 -40.49 25.09 -44.14
CA ASP A 230 -41.88 24.87 -43.80
C ASP A 230 -42.07 23.49 -43.13
N LEU A 231 -42.40 23.51 -41.84
CA LEU A 231 -42.57 22.32 -40.98
C LEU A 231 -43.89 21.56 -41.22
N SER A 232 -44.74 22.01 -42.15
CA SER A 232 -46.03 21.35 -42.45
C SER A 232 -45.92 20.05 -43.28
N LYS A 233 -44.71 19.64 -43.69
CA LYS A 233 -44.49 18.48 -44.59
C LYS A 233 -43.80 17.26 -43.96
N LEU A 234 -43.65 17.19 -42.64
CA LEU A 234 -43.04 16.02 -42.00
C LEU A 234 -44.09 14.94 -41.66
N PRO A 235 -43.95 13.69 -42.14
CA PRO A 235 -44.88 12.61 -41.83
C PRO A 235 -44.68 12.08 -40.39
N LEU A 236 -45.77 12.03 -39.62
CA LEU A 236 -45.84 11.41 -38.30
C LEU A 236 -45.69 9.89 -38.41
N LYS A 237 -44.61 9.33 -37.88
CA LYS A 237 -44.51 7.89 -37.60
C LYS A 237 -45.06 7.60 -36.21
N THR A 238 -46.12 6.81 -36.17
CA THR A 238 -46.72 6.23 -34.96
C THR A 238 -45.84 5.09 -34.44
N TYR A 239 -45.47 5.15 -33.16
CA TYR A 239 -44.91 4.03 -32.41
C TYR A 239 -46.06 3.29 -31.72
N ASN A 240 -46.30 2.04 -32.11
CA ASN A 240 -47.14 1.10 -31.36
C ASN A 240 -46.25 0.19 -30.51
N GLN A 241 -46.71 -0.01 -29.27
CA GLN A 241 -46.21 -0.94 -28.27
C GLN A 241 -46.36 -2.39 -28.73
N VAL A 242 -45.35 -3.22 -28.43
CA VAL A 242 -45.48 -4.53 -27.75
C VAL A 242 -44.26 -4.69 -26.85
#